data_AF-A0AAV8WTB8-F1
#
_entry.id   AF-A0AAV8WTB8-F1
#
_cell.length_a   1.000
_cell.length_b   1.000
_cell.length_c   1.000
_cell.angle_alpha   90.00
_cell.angle_beta   90.00
_cell.angle_gamma   90.00
#
_symmetry.space_group_name_H-M   'P 1'
#
loop_
_entity.id
_entity.type
_entity.pdbx_description
1 polymer ?
#
loop_
_entity_poly.entity_id
_entity_poly.type
_entity_poly.pdbx_seq_one_letter_code
_entity_poly.pdbx_strand_id
1 'polypeptide(L)' 'MNEQVLCALRFFASGSYQWDIAKHMNHAISQTSVLKTIQEVIGALNRPELVNRYVHLPRNMPELVQLREK' A
#
# COMPACT_ATOMS: atom_id res chain seq x y z
N MET A 1 -10.87 -6.09 5.41
CA MET A 1 -9.68 -5.44 4.81
C MET A 1 -8.47 -5.94 5.57
N ASN A 2 -7.41 -6.42 4.91
CA ASN A 2 -6.31 -7.12 5.57
C ASN A 2 -5.42 -6.10 6.31
N GLU A 3 -5.43 -6.11 7.65
CA GLU A 3 -4.77 -5.11 8.51
C GLU A 3 -3.27 -4.94 8.21
N GLN A 4 -2.63 -6.02 7.74
CA GLN A 4 -1.24 -6.03 7.31
C GLN A 4 -0.96 -5.10 6.12
N VAL A 5 -1.89 -5.04 5.16
CA VAL A 5 -1.77 -4.18 3.97
C VAL A 5 -1.95 -2.71 4.35
N LEU A 6 -2.84 -2.42 5.29
CA LEU A 6 -3.01 -1.07 5.84
C LEU A 6 -1.75 -0.61 6.59
N CYS A 7 -1.13 -1.50 7.36
CA CYS A 7 0.17 -1.24 7.98
C CYS A 7 1.26 -0.95 6.93
N ALA A 8 1.33 -1.74 5.85
CA ALA A 8 2.29 -1.50 4.77
C ALA A 8 2.06 -0.13 4.09
N LEU A 9 0.81 0.22 3.77
CA LEU A 9 0.44 1.53 3.20
C LEU A 9 0.80 2.69 4.13
N ARG A 10 0.50 2.56 5.42
CA ARG A 10 0.85 3.56 6.43
C ARG A 10 2.36 3.71 6.60
N PHE A 11 3.11 2.61 6.53
CA PHE A 11 4.57 2.66 6.50
C PHE A 11 5.07 3.46 5.29
N PHE A 12 4.56 3.22 4.08
CA PHE A 12 4.97 4.00 2.90
C PHE A 12 4.61 5.48 3.00
N ALA A 13 3.48 5.81 3.63
CA ALA A 13 3.04 7.20 3.80
C ALA A 13 3.83 7.96 4.89
N SER A 14 4.21 7.27 5.98
CA SER A 14 4.85 7.89 7.15
C SER A 14 6.38 7.71 7.20
N GLY A 15 6.92 6.77 6.43
CA GLY A 15 8.34 6.38 6.45
C GLY A 15 8.80 5.72 7.76
N SER A 16 7.89 5.46 8.70
CA SER A 16 8.26 5.04 10.06
C SER A 16 7.72 3.65 10.36
N TYR A 17 8.64 2.69 10.49
CA TYR A 17 8.31 1.29 10.80
C TYR A 17 8.03 1.07 12.31
N GLN A 18 8.67 1.87 13.16
CA GLN A 18 8.72 1.62 14.61
C GLN A 18 7.62 2.33 15.40
N TRP A 19 7.08 3.44 14.89
CA TRP A 19 6.15 4.26 15.68
C TRP A 19 4.84 3.52 16.01
N ASP A 20 4.42 2.61 15.15
CA ASP A 20 3.19 1.82 15.35
C ASP A 20 3.39 0.60 16.26
N ILE A 21 4.59 0.06 16.40
CA ILE A 21 4.84 -1.13 17.25
C ILE A 21 4.63 -0.80 18.74
N ALA A 22 4.95 0.42 19.16
CA ALA A 22 4.80 0.85 20.56
C ALA A 22 3.34 1.15 20.96
N LYS A 23 2.42 1.38 20.00
CA LYS A 23 1.00 1.71 20.26
C LYS A 23 0.01 0.61 19.88
N HIS A 24 0.41 -0.37 19.07
CA HIS A 24 -0.45 -1.49 18.65
C HIS A 24 -0.48 -2.68 19.61
N MET A 25 -0.35 -2.48 20.93
CA MET A 25 -0.64 -3.54 21.93
C MET A 25 -2.07 -4.11 21.81
N ASN A 26 -2.97 -3.43 21.08
CA ASN A 26 -4.36 -3.85 20.85
C ASN A 26 -4.60 -4.58 19.52
N HIS A 27 -3.58 -4.78 18.66
CA HIS A 27 -3.70 -5.58 17.43
C HIS A 27 -2.55 -6.58 17.39
N ALA A 28 -2.87 -7.87 17.54
CA ALA A 28 -1.90 -8.96 17.61
C ALA A 28 -1.31 -9.31 16.24
N ILE A 29 -0.68 -8.34 15.55
CA ILE A 29 0.07 -8.59 14.32
C ILE A 29 1.55 -8.60 14.66
N SER A 30 2.23 -9.71 14.38
CA SER A 30 3.66 -9.82 14.61
C SER A 30 4.44 -8.92 13.66
N GLN A 31 5.50 -8.30 14.16
CA GLN A 31 6.40 -7.43 13.38
C GLN A 31 6.92 -8.15 12.13
N THR A 32 7.27 -9.43 12.24
CA THR A 32 7.73 -10.25 11.11
C THR A 32 6.67 -10.38 10.01
N SER A 33 5.40 -10.41 10.38
CA SER A 33 4.29 -10.49 9.45
C SER A 33 4.14 -9.19 8.63
N VAL A 34 4.21 -8.04 9.30
CA VAL A 34 4.18 -6.73 8.62
C VAL A 34 5.37 -6.56 7.67
N LEU A 35 6.58 -6.97 8.08
CA LEU A 35 7.76 -6.90 7.21
C LEU A 35 7.58 -7.72 5.93
N LYS A 36 7.06 -8.96 6.05
CA LYS A 36 6.77 -9.81 4.90
C LYS A 36 5.76 -9.14 3.97
N THR A 37 4.69 -8.57 4.50
CA THR A 37 3.70 -7.84 3.69
C THR A 37 4.31 -6.62 3.00
N ILE A 38 5.18 -5.85 3.67
CA ILE A 38 5.90 -4.74 3.03
C ILE A 38 6.75 -5.25 1.86
N GLN A 39 7.50 -6.34 2.06
CA GLN A 39 8.32 -6.95 1.00
C GLN A 39 7.46 -7.43 -0.18
N GLU A 40 6.32 -8.06 0.10
CA GLU A 40 5.37 -8.50 -0.94
C GLU A 40 4.80 -7.31 -1.71
N VAL A 41 4.41 -6.23 -1.03
CA VAL A 41 3.92 -5.00 -1.67
C VAL A 41 5.01 -4.36 -2.53
N ILE A 42 6.25 -4.26 -2.03
CA ILE A 42 7.40 -3.77 -2.82
C ILE A 42 7.61 -4.67 -4.05
N GLY A 43 7.57 -5.99 -3.88
CA GLY A 43 7.69 -6.94 -4.96
C GLY A 43 6.60 -6.79 -6.02
N ALA A 44 5.37 -6.49 -5.61
CA ALA A 44 4.25 -6.24 -6.52
C ALA A 44 4.39 -4.90 -7.27
N LEU A 45 4.80 -3.84 -6.57
CA LEU A 45 5.03 -2.51 -7.16
C LEU A 45 6.23 -2.49 -8.13
N ASN A 46 7.21 -3.38 -7.93
CA ASN A 46 8.35 -3.54 -8.84
C ASN A 46 8.04 -4.42 -10.07
N ARG A 47 6.79 -4.86 -10.27
CA ARG A 47 6.35 -5.60 -11.47
C ARG A 47 5.57 -4.67 -12.38
N PRO A 48 6.15 -4.20 -13.51
CA PRO A 48 5.49 -3.28 -14.43
C PRO A 48 4.14 -3.81 -14.94
N GLU A 49 4.02 -5.12 -15.13
CA GLU A 49 2.77 -5.78 -15.54
C GLU A 49 1.62 -5.55 -14.54
N LEU A 50 1.91 -5.63 -13.23
CA LEU A 50 0.91 -5.39 -12.18
C LEU A 50 0.60 -3.91 -12.06
N VAL A 51 1.63 -3.07 -12.06
CA VAL A 51 1.46 -1.61 -11.96
C VAL A 51 0.65 -1.10 -13.15
N ASN A 52 1.00 -1.46 -14.38
CA ASN A 52 0.27 -1.00 -15.57
C ASN A 52 -1.17 -1.51 -15.62
N ARG A 53 -1.48 -2.64 -14.98
CA ARG A 53 -2.82 -3.20 -14.92
C ARG A 53 -3.71 -2.52 -13.88
N TYR A 54 -3.17 -2.20 -12.70
CA TYR A 54 -3.95 -1.72 -11.56
C TYR A 54 -3.76 -0.23 -11.25
N VAL A 55 -2.63 0.35 -11.64
CA VAL A 55 -2.30 1.77 -11.47
C VAL A 55 -2.47 2.46 -12.81
N HIS A 56 -3.65 3.04 -13.02
CA HIS A 56 -3.92 3.88 -14.18
C HIS A 56 -3.93 5.35 -13.76
N LEU A 57 -2.93 6.10 -14.24
CA LEU A 57 -2.90 7.55 -14.13
C LEU A 57 -3.45 8.14 -15.43
N PRO A 58 -4.46 9.03 -15.36
CA PRO A 58 -5.01 9.65 -16.55
C PRO A 58 -3.92 10.49 -17.23
N ARG A 59 -3.80 10.31 -18.54
CA ARG A 59 -2.77 10.95 -19.38
C ARG A 59 -3.23 12.29 -19.94
N ASN A 60 -4.53 12.56 -19.86
CA ASN A 60 -5.14 13.77 -20.39
C ASN A 60 -6.41 14.15 -19.60
N MET A 61 -6.88 15.38 -19.80
CA MET A 61 -8.08 15.90 -19.13
C MET A 61 -9.34 15.07 -19.44
N PRO A 62 -9.59 14.61 -20.68
CA PRO A 62 -10.72 13.71 -20.96
C PRO A 62 -10.72 12.41 -20.14
N GLU A 63 -9.58 11.71 -20.05
CA GLU A 63 -9.44 10.48 -19.24
C GLU A 63 -9.68 10.77 -17.76
N LEU A 64 -9.20 11.91 -17.26
CA LEU A 64 -9.40 12.32 -15.86
C LEU A 64 -10.87 12.63 -15.55
N VAL A 65 -11.59 13.28 -16.48
CA VAL A 65 -13.04 13.53 -16.34
C VAL A 65 -13.80 12.22 -16.32
N GLN A 66 -13.53 11.30 -17.26
CA GLN A 66 -14.16 9.99 -17.31
C GLN A 66 -13.90 9.15 -16.05
N LEU A 67 -12.70 9.26 -15.46
CA LEU A 67 -12.36 8.55 -14.22
C LEU A 67 -13.13 9.10 -13.01
N ARG A 68 -13.42 10.40 -12.97
CA ARG A 68 -14.16 11.06 -11.86
C ARG A 68 -15.66 10.83 -11.92
N GLU A 69 -16.21 10.62 -13.12
CA GLU A 69 -17.63 10.35 -13.34
C GLU A 69 -18.01 8.87 -13.16
N LYS A 70 -17.03 8.01 -12.89
CA LYS A 70 -17.19 6.58 -12.63
C LYS A 70 -17.33 6.27 -11.15
#